data_AF-A0A1F4EUA3-F1
#
_entry.id   AF-A0A1F4EUA3-F1
#
_cell.length_a   1.000
_cell.length_b   1.000
_cell.length_c   1.000
_cell.angle_alpha   90.00
_cell.angle_beta   90.00
_cell.angle_gamma   90.00
#
_symmetry.space_group_name_H-M   'P 1'
#
loop_
_entity.id
_entity.type
_entity.pdbx_description
1 polymer ?
#
loop_
_entity_poly.entity_id
_entity_poly.type
_entity_poly.pdbx_seq_one_letter_code
_entity_poly.pdbx_strand_id
1 'polypeptide(L)' 'MKTTLELPDDLMRRVKLRAVHRNRRLKDEIARLLEAGLASAPEAEAPRKAPRPVRLRGRRPLTLREIESAIGSGRE' A
#
# COMPACT_ATOMS: atom_id res chain seq x y z
N MET A 1 -29.23 -0.33 -5.82
CA MET A 1 -29.46 -0.16 -7.27
C MET A 1 -28.81 -1.31 -8.03
N LYS A 2 -29.30 -1.67 -9.22
CA LYS A 2 -28.66 -2.68 -10.08
C LYS A 2 -27.69 -1.95 -11.02
N THR A 3 -26.43 -2.36 -11.02
CA THR A 3 -25.39 -1.79 -11.87
C THR A 3 -24.77 -2.92 -12.70
N THR A 4 -24.37 -2.57 -13.93
CA THR A 4 -23.60 -3.45 -14.80
C THR A 4 -22.20 -2.86 -14.87
N LEU A 5 -21.18 -3.69 -14.61
CA LEU A 5 -19.77 -3.30 -14.62
C LEU A 5 -19.02 -4.27 -15.52
N GLU A 6 -18.17 -3.74 -16.39
CA GLU A 6 -17.24 -4.56 -17.16
C GLU A 6 -16.02 -4.87 -16.30
N LEU A 7 -15.73 -6.15 -16.11
CA LEU A 7 -14.61 -6.63 -15.30
C LEU A 7 -13.83 -7.67 -16.09
N PRO A 8 -12.50 -7.68 -16.01
CA PRO A 8 -11.70 -8.76 -16.59
C PRO A 8 -12.11 -10.13 -15.99
N ASP A 9 -12.20 -11.15 -16.83
CA ASP A 9 -12.65 -12.49 -16.42
C ASP A 9 -11.81 -13.07 -15.28
N ASP A 10 -10.50 -12.85 -15.30
CA ASP A 10 -9.58 -13.27 -14.24
C ASP A 10 -9.88 -12.61 -12.89
N LEU A 11 -10.28 -11.33 -12.90
CA LEU A 11 -10.71 -10.64 -11.70
C LEU A 11 -12.02 -11.24 -11.18
N MET A 12 -12.98 -11.47 -12.07
CA MET A 12 -14.26 -12.04 -11.72
C MET A 12 -14.12 -13.46 -11.13
N ARG A 13 -13.22 -14.27 -11.68
CA ARG A 13 -12.88 -15.60 -11.16
C ARG A 13 -12.32 -15.54 -9.74
N ARG A 14 -11.39 -14.62 -9.48
CA ARG A 14 -10.82 -14.43 -8.12
C ARG A 14 -11.86 -13.99 -7.11
N VAL A 15 -12.78 -13.10 -7.49
CA VAL A 15 -13.88 -12.65 -6.62
C VAL A 15 -14.83 -13.80 -6.30
N LYS A 16 -15.20 -14.61 -7.31
CA LYS A 16 -16.04 -15.81 -7.10
C LYS A 16 -15.40 -16.79 -6.12
N LEU A 17 -14.11 -17.11 -6.29
CA LEU A 17 -13.38 -17.98 -5.37
C LEU A 17 -13.41 -17.42 -3.94
N ARG A 18 -13.16 -16.11 -3.77
CA ARG A 18 -13.21 -15.47 -2.46
C ARG A 18 -14.60 -15.54 -1.82
N ALA A 19 -15.67 -15.37 -2.60
CA ALA A 19 -17.04 -15.49 -2.12
C ALA A 19 -17.35 -16.91 -1.62
N VAL A 20 -16.90 -17.94 -2.34
CA VAL A 20 -17.03 -19.35 -1.92
C VAL A 20 -16.28 -19.62 -0.62
N HIS A 21 -15.00 -19.23 -0.53
CA HIS A 21 -14.20 -19.43 0.69
C HIS A 21 -14.79 -18.75 1.92
N ARG A 22 -15.50 -17.63 1.74
CA ARG A 22 -16.16 -16.91 2.83
C ARG A 22 -17.61 -17.31 3.07
N ASN A 23 -18.13 -18.28 2.31
CA ASN A 23 -19.52 -18.70 2.30
C ASN A 23 -20.50 -17.52 2.16
N ARG A 24 -20.20 -16.59 1.24
CA ARG A 24 -21.00 -15.38 0.99
C ARG A 24 -21.53 -15.36 -0.43
N ARG A 25 -22.63 -14.63 -0.63
CA ARG A 25 -23.15 -14.36 -1.97
C ARG A 25 -22.20 -13.43 -2.70
N LEU A 26 -22.05 -13.65 -4.00
CA LEU A 26 -21.15 -12.88 -4.87
C LEU A 26 -21.43 -11.38 -4.83
N LYS A 27 -22.70 -10.97 -4.86
CA LYS A 27 -23.11 -9.56 -4.79
C LYS A 27 -22.65 -8.87 -3.49
N ASP A 28 -22.67 -9.60 -2.37
CA ASP A 28 -22.34 -9.06 -1.05
C ASP A 28 -20.81 -8.96 -0.91
N GLU A 29 -20.06 -9.93 -1.45
CA GLU A 29 -18.60 -9.86 -1.49
C GLU A 29 -18.10 -8.74 -2.43
N ILE A 30 -18.78 -8.51 -3.56
CA ILE A 30 -18.47 -7.38 -4.45
C ILE A 30 -18.68 -6.05 -3.73
N ALA A 31 -19.84 -5.85 -3.08
CA ALA A 31 -20.11 -4.63 -2.31
C ALA A 31 -19.04 -4.38 -1.23
N ARG A 32 -18.71 -5.42 -0.45
CA ARG A 32 -17.68 -5.35 0.58
C ARG A 32 -16.29 -5.02 0.02
N LEU A 33 -15.94 -5.57 -1.14
CA LEU A 33 -14.66 -5.29 -1.79
C LEU A 33 -14.59 -3.85 -2.29
N LEU A 34 -15.69 -3.33 -2.85
CA LEU A 34 -15.78 -1.93 -3.29
C LEU A 34 -15.68 -0.98 -2.10
N GLU A 35 -16.42 -1.22 -1.02
CA GLU A 35 -16.33 -0.42 0.21
C GLU A 35 -14.91 -0.42 0.80
N ALA A 36 -14.28 -1.59 0.88
CA ALA A 36 -12.90 -1.70 1.36
C ALA A 36 -11.92 -0.98 0.43
N GLY A 37 -12.15 -1.03 -0.89
CA GLY A 37 -11.33 -0.31 -1.87
C GLY A 37 -11.46 1.20 -1.73
N LEU A 38 -12.68 1.71 -1.51
CA LEU A 38 -12.93 3.13 -1.29
C LEU A 38 -12.35 3.62 0.04
N ALA A 39 -12.45 2.83 1.11
CA ALA A 39 -11.86 3.17 2.41
C ALA A 39 -10.33 3.09 2.41
N SER A 40 -9.76 2.22 1.57
CA SER A 40 -8.31 2.05 1.45
C SER A 40 -7.69 2.92 0.35
N ALA A 41 -8.51 3.63 -0.43
CA ALA A 41 -8.01 4.57 -1.42
C ALA A 41 -7.20 5.64 -0.69
N PRO A 42 -5.90 5.77 -0.95
CA PRO A 42 -5.13 6.85 -0.35
C PRO A 42 -5.77 8.15 -0.79
N GLU A 43 -6.23 8.94 0.17
CA GLU A 43 -6.67 10.31 -0.04
C GLU A 43 -5.59 11.01 -0.86
N ALA A 44 -5.96 11.35 -2.11
CA ALA A 44 -5.11 11.83 -3.21
C ALA A 44 -3.65 12.06 -2.80
N GLU A 45 -2.82 11.02 -2.96
CA GLU A 45 -1.36 11.04 -2.88
C GLU A 45 -0.79 12.15 -2.00
N ALA A 46 -1.20 12.20 -0.72
CA ALA A 46 -0.54 13.10 0.22
C ALA A 46 0.96 12.78 0.17
N PRO A 47 1.83 13.77 -0.07
CA PRO A 47 3.24 13.51 -0.29
C PRO A 47 3.76 12.67 0.87
N ARG A 48 4.25 11.47 0.57
CA ARG A 48 4.80 10.56 1.58
C ARG A 48 5.86 11.34 2.33
N LYS A 49 5.57 11.72 3.57
CA LYS A 49 6.54 12.45 4.40
C LYS A 49 7.77 11.57 4.52
N ALA A 50 8.91 12.08 4.06
CA ALA A 50 10.17 11.38 4.21
C ALA A 50 10.37 11.00 5.69
N PRO A 51 10.91 9.80 5.97
CA PRO A 51 11.18 9.39 7.34
C PRO A 51 12.10 10.42 8.02
N ARG A 52 11.92 10.60 9.33
CA ARG A 52 12.74 11.55 10.08
C ARG A 52 14.21 11.13 9.99
N PRO A 53 15.14 12.06 9.70
CA PRO A 53 16.56 11.74 9.63
C PRO A 53 17.08 11.11 10.92
N VAL A 54 17.91 10.07 10.78
CA VAL A 54 18.47 9.32 11.91
C VAL A 54 19.39 10.21 12.74
N ARG A 55 19.24 10.17 14.07
CA ARG A 55 20.07 10.91 15.02
C ARG A 55 20.92 9.94 15.83
N LEU A 56 22.24 10.12 15.78
CA LEU A 56 23.15 9.44 16.70
C LEU A 56 23.12 10.14 18.07
N ARG A 57 23.33 9.38 19.15
CA ARG A 57 23.28 9.89 20.52
C ARG A 57 24.24 11.08 20.69
N GLY A 58 23.70 12.23 21.12
CA GLY A 58 24.47 13.46 21.31
C GLY A 58 24.88 14.19 20.03
N ARG A 59 24.41 13.78 18.84
CA ARG A 59 24.75 14.40 17.56
C ARG A 59 23.55 14.99 16.82
N ARG A 60 23.86 15.87 15.87
CA ARG A 60 22.90 16.36 14.87
C ARG A 60 22.43 15.21 13.97
N PRO A 61 21.28 15.34 13.28
CA PRO A 61 20.82 14.31 12.35
C PRO A 61 21.84 14.06 11.25
N LEU A 62 22.01 12.79 10.86
CA LEU A 62 22.94 12.39 9.81
C LEU A 62 22.50 12.96 8.46
N THR A 63 23.44 13.60 7.77
CA THR A 63 23.25 14.09 6.40
C THR A 63 23.65 13.02 5.37
N LEU A 64 23.09 13.10 4.17
CA LEU A 64 23.45 12.18 3.07
C LEU A 64 24.97 12.17 2.81
N ARG A 65 25.60 13.34 2.81
CA ARG A 65 27.04 13.50 2.59
C ARG A 65 27.88 12.81 3.67
N GLU A 66 27.44 12.85 4.93
CA GLU A 66 28.14 12.17 6.03
C GLU A 66 28.03 10.63 5.88
N ILE A 67 26.90 10.13 5.37
CA ILE A 67 26.70 8.71 5.10
C ILE A 67 27.61 8.24 3.96
N GLU A 68 27.62 8.97 2.83
CA GLU A 68 28.45 8.63 1.67
C GLU A 68 29.94 8.62 1.99
N SER A 69 30.41 9.61 2.77
CA SER A 69 31.79 9.69 3.23
C SER A 69 32.19 8.49 4.10
N ALA A 70 31.31 8.09 5.04
CA ALA A 70 31.57 6.95 5.93
C ALA A 70 31.58 5.59 5.20
N ILE A 71 30.77 5.43 4.16
CA ILE A 71 30.81 4.24 3.30
C ILE A 71 32.13 4.18 2.52
N GLY A 72 32.62 5.32 2.03
CA GLY A 72 33.89 5.41 1.32
C GLY A 72 35.10 5.07 2.19
N SER A 73 35.11 5.51 3.45
CA SER A 73 36.22 5.28 4.38
C SER A 73 36.25 3.89 5.03
N GLY A 74 35.16 3.12 4.93
CA GLY A 74 35.04 1.78 5.51
C GLY A 74 35.31 0.63 4.53
N ARG A 75 35.74 0.93 3.29
CA ARG A 75 36.05 -0.05 2.24
C ARG A 75 37.55 -0.30 2.02
N GLU A 76 38.41 0.31 2.83
CA GLU A 76 39.85 0.03 2.91
C GLU A 76 40.14 -0.97 4.03
#